data_AF-A0A1Y0L143-F1
#
_entry.id   AF-A0A1Y0L143-F1
#
_cell.length_a   1.000
_cell.length_b   1.000
_cell.length_c   1.000
_cell.angle_alpha   90.00
_cell.angle_beta   90.00
_cell.angle_gamma   90.00
#
_symmetry.space_group_name_H-M   'P 1'
#
loop_
_entity.id
_entity.type
_entity.pdbx_description
1 polymer ?
#
loop_
_entity_poly.entity_id
_entity_poly.type
_entity_poly.pdbx_seq_one_letter_code
_entity_poly.pdbx_strand_id
1 'polypeptide(L)'
;MDEYSLSQIMHKTFTTLSQLKYYVNYGLLPHTIFEDKILMTPEQVKRIYEIKLFINMNFSLKEIKIIFDNATKTNIQLVLTHYYALHWIATKNFYLEFNRIICENNLEKPFSTLSFKLLSNFATTPTILTILFAAKKEWYQNDFEKKFLKNFRKQVYKHFIDYNSSKYKEVIKSLELVFEEFYDFLVSKELDSWLYFYGFIHWITWEPRYLKEMKRLTKINFSTEICEIALKWIILRTN
;
A
#
# COMPACT_ATOMS: atom_id res chain seq x y z
N MET A 1 25.43 -18.04 4.99
CA MET A 1 24.10 -17.80 4.40
C MET A 1 23.39 -16.89 5.38
N ASP A 2 23.15 -15.64 5.01
CA ASP A 2 22.87 -14.60 6.00
C ASP A 2 21.43 -14.69 6.51
N GLU A 3 21.28 -14.72 7.83
CA GLU A 3 19.99 -14.69 8.51
C GLU A 3 19.36 -13.29 8.40
N TYR A 4 18.03 -13.24 8.40
CA TYR A 4 17.28 -11.98 8.36
C TYR A 4 16.91 -11.54 9.76
N SER A 5 17.24 -10.30 10.11
CA SER A 5 16.76 -9.63 11.33
C SER A 5 15.26 -9.34 11.29
N LEU A 6 14.63 -9.12 12.45
CA LEU A 6 13.21 -8.72 12.55
C LEU A 6 12.84 -7.59 11.59
N SER A 7 13.65 -6.53 11.52
CA SER A 7 13.37 -5.39 10.64
C SER A 7 13.33 -5.81 9.16
N GLN A 8 14.26 -6.66 8.74
CA GLN A 8 14.28 -7.19 7.37
C GLN A 8 13.09 -8.11 7.12
N ILE A 9 12.70 -8.96 8.07
CA ILE A 9 11.55 -9.86 7.97
C ILE A 9 10.25 -9.06 7.84
N MET A 10 10.01 -8.13 8.76
CA MET A 10 8.81 -7.29 8.78
C MET A 10 8.69 -6.51 7.46
N HIS A 11 9.81 -6.00 6.94
CA HIS A 11 9.84 -5.25 5.69
C HIS A 11 9.60 -6.13 4.46
N LYS A 12 10.26 -7.30 4.37
CA LYS A 12 10.15 -8.18 3.21
C LYS A 12 8.79 -8.88 3.12
N THR A 13 8.23 -9.21 4.28
CA THR A 13 7.02 -10.03 4.33
C THR A 13 5.78 -9.24 4.68
N PHE A 14 5.90 -7.97 5.10
CA PHE A 14 4.79 -7.19 5.69
C PHE A 14 4.10 -7.93 6.84
N THR A 15 4.88 -8.60 7.68
CA THR A 15 4.39 -9.36 8.84
C THR A 15 4.75 -8.61 10.11
N THR A 16 3.78 -8.35 10.98
CA THR A 16 4.03 -7.69 12.27
C THR A 16 4.66 -8.65 13.26
N LEU A 17 5.33 -8.11 14.30
CA LEU A 17 5.85 -8.91 15.40
C LEU A 17 4.74 -9.76 16.08
N SER A 18 3.55 -9.19 16.25
CA SER A 18 2.40 -9.91 16.81
C SER A 18 1.97 -11.09 15.93
N GLN A 19 1.96 -10.92 14.61
CA GLN A 19 1.67 -12.02 13.67
C GLN A 19 2.74 -13.11 13.74
N LEU A 20 4.03 -12.75 13.82
CA LEU A 20 5.11 -13.74 13.97
C LEU A 20 4.98 -14.55 15.26
N LYS A 21 4.70 -13.89 16.38
CA LYS A 21 4.42 -14.57 17.66
C LYS A 21 3.23 -15.52 17.53
N TYR A 22 2.19 -15.10 16.82
CA TYR A 22 1.01 -15.91 16.59
C TYR A 22 1.32 -17.16 15.75
N TYR A 23 2.12 -17.04 14.68
CA TYR A 23 2.55 -18.19 13.87
C TYR A 23 3.40 -19.18 14.66
N VAL A 24 4.29 -18.69 15.53
CA VAL A 24 5.07 -19.54 16.44
C VAL A 24 4.18 -20.26 17.45
N ASN A 25 3.20 -19.57 18.06
CA ASN A 25 2.26 -20.18 19.00
C ASN A 25 1.42 -21.31 18.37
N TYR A 26 1.13 -21.21 17.07
CA TYR A 26 0.43 -22.26 16.32
C TYR A 26 1.37 -23.33 15.76
N GLY A 27 2.66 -23.31 16.09
CA GLY A 27 3.63 -24.29 15.60
C GLY A 27 3.85 -24.25 14.09
N LEU A 28 3.59 -23.10 13.45
CA LEU A 28 3.86 -22.87 12.02
C LEU A 28 5.28 -22.38 11.76
N LEU A 29 5.92 -21.86 12.81
CA LEU A 29 7.30 -21.43 12.85
C LEU A 29 7.95 -21.93 14.16
N PRO A 30 9.25 -22.23 14.18
CA PRO A 30 9.92 -22.71 15.39
C PRO A 30 10.05 -21.62 16.46
N HIS A 31 9.99 -22.03 17.73
CA HIS A 31 10.18 -21.12 18.88
C HIS A 31 11.58 -20.49 18.94
N THR A 32 12.59 -21.15 18.33
CA THR A 32 13.99 -20.72 18.32
C THR A 32 14.20 -19.33 17.70
N ILE A 33 13.22 -18.83 16.93
CA ILE A 33 13.25 -17.48 16.36
C ILE A 33 13.28 -16.39 17.45
N PHE A 34 12.82 -16.65 18.68
CA PHE A 34 12.67 -15.65 19.72
C PHE A 34 13.67 -15.76 20.89
N GLU A 35 14.76 -16.51 20.75
CA GLU A 35 15.73 -16.74 21.85
C GLU A 35 16.42 -15.44 22.34
N ASP A 36 17.40 -14.93 21.59
CA ASP A 36 18.12 -13.69 21.96
C ASP A 36 17.77 -12.51 21.07
N LYS A 37 17.81 -12.74 19.75
CA LYS A 37 17.43 -11.79 18.71
C LYS A 37 16.61 -12.52 17.67
N ILE A 38 15.61 -11.83 17.13
CA ILE A 38 14.80 -12.39 16.06
C ILE A 38 15.61 -12.46 14.77
N LEU A 39 16.03 -13.68 14.46
CA LEU A 39 16.78 -14.06 13.29
C LEU A 39 16.03 -15.20 12.60
N MET A 40 15.86 -15.08 11.28
CA MET A 40 15.21 -16.11 10.49
C MET A 40 16.06 -16.50 9.28
N THR A 41 16.12 -17.79 9.01
CA THR A 41 16.74 -18.32 7.80
C THR A 41 15.86 -18.03 6.57
N PRO A 42 16.43 -18.04 5.35
CA PRO A 42 15.64 -17.92 4.12
C PRO A 42 14.47 -18.91 4.00
N GLU A 43 14.63 -20.15 4.46
CA GLU A 43 13.56 -21.15 4.43
C GLU A 43 12.41 -20.79 5.39
N GLN A 44 12.73 -20.22 6.56
CA GLN A 44 11.72 -19.73 7.49
C GLN A 44 11.00 -18.48 6.95
N VAL A 45 11.70 -17.59 6.23
CA VAL A 45 11.08 -16.46 5.54
C VAL A 45 10.16 -16.95 4.41
N LYS A 46 10.58 -17.97 3.65
CA LYS A 46 9.73 -18.64 2.66
C LYS A 46 8.47 -19.23 3.31
N ARG A 47 8.59 -19.84 4.48
CA ARG A 47 7.47 -20.38 5.25
C ARG A 47 6.43 -19.29 5.60
N ILE A 48 6.86 -18.07 5.94
CA ILE A 48 5.93 -16.93 6.14
C ILE A 48 5.12 -16.65 4.88
N TYR A 49 5.76 -16.69 3.71
CA TYR A 49 5.08 -16.46 2.43
C TYR A 49 4.02 -17.54 2.15
N GLU A 50 4.36 -18.81 2.37
CA GLU A 50 3.42 -19.93 2.23
C GLU A 50 2.21 -19.79 3.17
N ILE A 51 2.44 -19.43 4.45
CA ILE A 51 1.37 -19.16 5.43
C ILE A 51 0.42 -18.07 4.90
N LYS A 52 0.96 -16.96 4.39
CA LYS A 52 0.15 -15.85 3.88
C LYS A 52 -0.68 -16.23 2.66
N LEU A 53 -0.15 -17.06 1.76
CA LEU A 53 -0.91 -17.55 0.62
C LEU A 53 -2.09 -18.43 1.07
N PHE A 54 -1.90 -19.31 2.04
CA PHE A 54 -3.01 -20.09 2.60
C PHE A 54 -4.03 -19.23 3.34
N ILE A 55 -3.59 -18.19 4.08
CA ILE A 55 -4.52 -17.22 4.68
C ILE A 55 -5.35 -16.50 3.60
N ASN A 56 -4.75 -16.13 2.47
CA ASN A 56 -5.46 -15.53 1.33
C ASN A 56 -6.45 -16.50 0.67
N MET A 57 -6.25 -17.81 0.84
CA MET A 57 -7.22 -18.85 0.45
C MET A 57 -8.28 -19.11 1.54
N ASN A 58 -8.31 -18.31 2.60
CA ASN A 58 -9.19 -18.43 3.77
C ASN A 58 -8.95 -19.66 4.67
N PHE A 59 -7.77 -20.26 4.63
CA PHE A 59 -7.40 -21.28 5.64
C PHE A 59 -7.07 -20.63 6.98
N SER A 60 -7.58 -21.21 8.06
CA SER A 60 -7.19 -20.89 9.42
C SER A 60 -5.78 -21.39 9.74
N LEU A 61 -5.11 -20.80 10.73
CA LEU A 61 -3.78 -21.25 11.14
C LEU A 61 -3.74 -22.71 11.61
N LYS A 62 -4.85 -23.24 12.14
CA LYS A 62 -4.96 -24.66 12.52
C LYS A 62 -4.92 -25.56 11.29
N GLU A 63 -5.67 -25.21 10.24
CA GLU A 63 -5.68 -25.97 8.99
C GLU A 63 -4.33 -25.89 8.28
N ILE A 64 -3.70 -24.70 8.29
CA ILE A 64 -2.35 -24.53 7.73
C ILE A 64 -1.35 -25.43 8.46
N LYS A 65 -1.47 -25.56 9.79
CA LYS A 65 -0.61 -26.47 10.55
C LYS A 65 -0.81 -27.91 10.10
N ILE A 66 -2.06 -28.37 9.99
CA ILE A 66 -2.38 -29.71 9.51
C ILE A 66 -1.76 -29.94 8.12
N ILE A 67 -1.87 -28.98 7.21
CA ILE A 67 -1.24 -29.07 5.88
C ILE A 67 0.28 -29.22 6.01
N PHE A 68 0.95 -28.39 6.80
CA PHE A 68 2.41 -28.45 6.96
C PHE A 68 2.92 -29.70 7.66
N ASP A 69 2.13 -30.28 8.57
CA ASP A 69 2.50 -31.50 9.30
C ASP A 69 2.29 -32.75 8.43
N ASN A 70 1.41 -32.71 7.42
CA ASN A 70 0.97 -33.90 6.68
C ASN A 70 1.29 -33.89 5.18
N ALA A 71 1.49 -32.72 4.56
CA ALA A 71 1.76 -32.60 3.13
C ALA A 71 3.26 -32.50 2.84
N THR A 72 3.68 -33.11 1.74
CA THR A 72 5.05 -32.92 1.24
C THR A 72 5.24 -31.48 0.73
N LYS A 73 6.50 -31.01 0.72
CA LYS A 73 6.86 -29.71 0.15
C LYS A 73 6.40 -29.56 -1.31
N THR A 74 6.46 -30.65 -2.08
CA THR A 74 6.00 -30.68 -3.47
C THR A 74 4.48 -30.49 -3.57
N ASN A 75 3.69 -31.17 -2.72
CA ASN A 75 2.23 -31.01 -2.73
C ASN A 75 1.81 -29.58 -2.38
N ILE A 76 2.46 -28.99 -1.37
CA ILE A 76 2.22 -27.59 -0.99
C ILE A 76 2.50 -26.67 -2.19
N GLN A 77 3.65 -26.84 -2.85
CA GLN A 77 4.00 -26.03 -4.02
C GLN A 77 2.98 -26.18 -5.15
N LEU A 78 2.53 -27.39 -5.47
CA LEU A 78 1.53 -27.62 -6.51
C LEU A 78 0.20 -26.90 -6.22
N VAL A 79 -0.29 -26.97 -4.98
CA VAL A 79 -1.53 -26.29 -4.57
C VAL A 79 -1.37 -24.77 -4.68
N LEU A 80 -0.27 -24.23 -4.15
CA LEU A 80 -0.02 -22.78 -4.18
C LEU A 80 0.15 -22.26 -5.63
N THR A 81 0.86 -22.99 -6.48
CA THR A 81 1.03 -22.64 -7.90
C THR A 81 -0.29 -22.70 -8.64
N HIS A 82 -1.11 -23.73 -8.41
CA HIS A 82 -2.43 -23.84 -9.04
C HIS A 82 -3.36 -22.70 -8.62
N TYR A 83 -3.42 -22.37 -7.33
CA TYR A 83 -4.18 -21.22 -6.83
C TYR A 83 -3.75 -19.92 -7.51
N TYR A 84 -2.44 -19.66 -7.58
CA TYR A 84 -1.95 -18.42 -8.19
C TYR A 84 -2.25 -18.35 -9.70
N ALA A 85 -2.19 -19.49 -10.41
CA ALA A 85 -2.58 -19.57 -11.81
C ALA A 85 -4.06 -19.24 -12.03
N LEU A 86 -4.95 -19.76 -11.17
CA LEU A 86 -6.38 -19.42 -11.21
C LEU A 86 -6.62 -17.94 -10.93
N HIS A 87 -5.92 -17.39 -9.93
CA HIS A 87 -5.98 -15.97 -9.60
C HIS A 87 -5.55 -15.09 -10.77
N TRP A 88 -4.45 -15.45 -11.45
CA TRP A 88 -3.97 -14.73 -12.64
C TRP A 88 -5.03 -14.71 -13.75
N ILE A 89 -5.65 -15.87 -14.03
CA ILE A 89 -6.72 -15.98 -15.03
C ILE A 89 -7.90 -15.08 -14.65
N ALA A 90 -8.32 -15.12 -13.39
CA ALA A 90 -9.42 -14.30 -12.88
C ALA A 90 -9.13 -12.80 -13.01
N THR A 91 -7.92 -12.35 -12.63
CA THR A 91 -7.50 -10.95 -12.78
C THR A 91 -7.44 -10.52 -14.25
N LYS A 92 -6.94 -11.37 -15.14
CA LYS A 92 -6.92 -11.07 -16.58
C LYS A 92 -8.35 -10.91 -17.14
N ASN A 93 -9.26 -11.82 -16.78
CA ASN A 93 -10.65 -11.74 -17.20
C ASN A 93 -11.34 -10.48 -16.67
N PHE A 94 -11.08 -10.14 -15.40
CA PHE A 94 -11.55 -8.88 -14.82
C PHE A 94 -11.09 -7.66 -15.62
N TYR A 95 -9.80 -7.59 -15.99
CA TYR A 95 -9.28 -6.46 -16.77
C TYR A 95 -9.94 -6.33 -18.16
N LEU A 96 -10.16 -7.47 -18.84
CA LEU A 96 -10.86 -7.49 -20.13
C LEU A 96 -12.31 -6.99 -20.00
N GLU A 97 -13.02 -7.40 -18.94
CA GLU A 97 -14.37 -6.92 -18.68
C GLU A 97 -14.40 -5.45 -18.25
N PHE A 98 -13.44 -5.02 -17.43
CA PHE A 98 -13.30 -3.62 -17.03
C PHE A 98 -13.13 -2.72 -18.25
N ASN A 99 -12.21 -3.04 -19.17
CA ASN A 99 -12.01 -2.27 -20.39
C ASN A 99 -13.28 -2.21 -21.25
N ARG A 100 -13.96 -3.35 -21.45
CA ARG A 100 -15.21 -3.40 -22.22
C ARG A 100 -16.32 -2.55 -21.60
N ILE A 101 -16.52 -2.65 -20.29
CA ILE A 101 -17.65 -2.00 -19.60
C ILE A 101 -17.37 -0.50 -19.42
N ILE A 102 -16.19 -0.16 -18.91
CA ILE A 102 -15.86 1.22 -18.51
C ILE A 102 -15.29 2.03 -19.68
N CYS A 103 -14.41 1.45 -20.50
CA CYS A 103 -13.74 2.18 -21.57
C CYS A 103 -14.52 2.15 -22.89
N GLU A 104 -15.18 1.04 -23.23
CA GLU A 104 -15.90 0.89 -24.50
C GLU A 104 -17.42 1.12 -24.39
N ASN A 105 -17.94 1.34 -23.17
CA ASN A 105 -19.37 1.52 -22.88
C ASN A 105 -20.28 0.42 -23.48
N ASN A 106 -19.77 -0.82 -23.56
CA ASN A 106 -20.46 -1.93 -24.22
C ASN A 106 -21.09 -2.85 -23.18
N LEU A 107 -22.36 -2.60 -22.84
CA LEU A 107 -23.14 -3.36 -21.85
C LEU A 107 -23.93 -4.54 -22.45
N GLU A 108 -23.94 -4.71 -23.77
CA GLU A 108 -24.80 -5.69 -24.45
C GLU A 108 -24.33 -7.14 -24.22
N LYS A 109 -23.04 -7.37 -23.94
CA LYS A 109 -22.55 -8.70 -23.60
C LYS A 109 -22.70 -9.01 -22.11
N PRO A 110 -23.17 -10.22 -21.74
CA PRO A 110 -23.25 -10.64 -20.34
C PRO A 110 -21.89 -10.48 -19.65
N PHE A 111 -21.92 -10.08 -18.40
CA PHE A 111 -20.74 -9.89 -17.57
C PHE A 111 -20.60 -11.04 -16.56
N SER A 112 -19.37 -11.39 -16.24
CA SER A 112 -19.10 -12.38 -15.21
C SER A 112 -19.37 -11.80 -13.82
N THR A 113 -20.17 -12.49 -13.02
CA THR A 113 -20.31 -12.19 -11.59
C THR A 113 -18.98 -12.32 -10.83
N LEU A 114 -18.03 -13.07 -11.39
CA LEU A 114 -16.67 -13.19 -10.86
C LEU A 114 -15.95 -11.83 -10.83
N SER A 115 -16.14 -11.00 -11.85
CA SER A 115 -15.48 -9.68 -11.96
C SER A 115 -15.98 -8.70 -10.90
N PHE A 116 -17.29 -8.69 -10.63
CA PHE A 116 -17.85 -7.91 -9.53
C PHE A 116 -17.43 -8.47 -8.16
N LYS A 117 -17.30 -9.79 -8.02
CA LYS A 117 -16.76 -10.41 -6.81
C LYS A 117 -15.28 -10.07 -6.59
N LEU A 118 -14.50 -9.86 -7.66
CA LEU A 118 -13.12 -9.37 -7.53
C LEU A 118 -13.13 -7.91 -7.04
N LEU A 119 -13.98 -7.04 -7.59
CA LEU A 119 -14.11 -5.65 -7.10
C LEU A 119 -14.45 -5.55 -5.61
N SER A 120 -15.31 -6.44 -5.10
CA SER A 120 -15.70 -6.41 -3.68
C SER A 120 -14.64 -6.98 -2.73
N ASN A 121 -13.67 -7.75 -3.24
CA ASN A 121 -12.65 -8.44 -2.43
C ASN A 121 -11.23 -7.88 -2.61
N PHE A 122 -10.94 -7.18 -3.71
CA PHE A 122 -9.66 -6.50 -3.93
C PHE A 122 -9.75 -5.05 -3.51
N ALA A 123 -9.12 -4.72 -2.40
CA ALA A 123 -8.79 -3.33 -2.13
C ALA A 123 -7.66 -2.93 -3.10
N THR A 124 -7.91 -1.99 -4.01
CA THR A 124 -6.90 -1.42 -4.93
C THR A 124 -5.97 -0.44 -4.19
N THR A 125 -6.44 0.13 -3.08
CA THR A 125 -5.73 1.13 -2.25
C THR A 125 -4.42 0.65 -1.61
N PRO A 126 -4.28 -0.59 -1.08
CA PRO A 126 -3.03 -1.07 -0.50
C PRO A 126 -1.87 -1.16 -1.51
N THR A 127 -2.14 -1.46 -2.78
CA THR A 127 -1.09 -1.64 -3.80
C THR A 127 -0.43 -0.32 -4.17
N ILE A 128 -1.23 0.73 -4.44
CA ILE A 128 -0.72 2.07 -4.74
C ILE A 128 0.11 2.61 -3.57
N LEU A 129 -0.40 2.45 -2.33
CA LEU A 129 0.33 2.86 -1.13
C LEU A 129 1.61 2.07 -0.92
N THR A 130 1.64 0.78 -1.28
CA THR A 130 2.84 -0.07 -1.19
C THR A 130 3.91 0.37 -2.18
N ILE A 131 3.54 0.65 -3.44
CA ILE A 131 4.45 1.17 -4.46
C ILE A 131 5.04 2.51 -4.00
N LEU A 132 4.20 3.43 -3.54
CA LEU A 132 4.64 4.72 -3.00
C LEU A 132 5.55 4.58 -1.78
N PHE A 133 5.25 3.64 -0.88
CA PHE A 133 6.06 3.40 0.31
C PHE A 133 7.46 2.89 -0.05
N ALA A 134 7.54 1.95 -0.99
CA ALA A 134 8.80 1.41 -1.50
C ALA A 134 9.62 2.53 -2.17
N ALA A 135 9.03 3.27 -3.11
CA ALA A 135 9.69 4.38 -3.81
C ALA A 135 10.20 5.45 -2.83
N LYS A 136 9.37 5.85 -1.86
CA LYS A 136 9.79 6.83 -0.84
C LYS A 136 10.97 6.36 -0.01
N LYS A 137 11.06 5.07 0.30
CA LYS A 137 12.20 4.56 1.07
C LYS A 137 13.50 4.85 0.35
N GLU A 138 13.53 4.62 -0.96
CA GLU A 138 14.66 4.94 -1.83
C GLU A 138 14.89 6.45 -1.87
N TRP A 139 13.82 7.24 -2.00
CA TRP A 139 13.96 8.70 -1.98
C TRP A 139 14.49 9.27 -0.67
N TYR A 140 14.25 8.60 0.46
CA TYR A 140 14.78 9.02 1.75
C TYR A 140 16.26 8.65 1.97
N GLN A 141 16.83 7.80 1.11
CA GLN A 141 18.27 7.53 1.05
C GLN A 141 19.01 8.64 0.29
N ASN A 142 18.32 9.35 -0.61
CA ASN A 142 18.83 10.52 -1.31
C ASN A 142 18.53 11.81 -0.53
N ASP A 143 19.56 12.58 -0.18
CA ASP A 143 19.38 13.80 0.64
C ASP A 143 18.61 14.92 -0.07
N PHE A 144 18.73 15.04 -1.39
CA PHE A 144 17.99 16.02 -2.17
C PHE A 144 16.49 15.69 -2.15
N GLU A 145 16.13 14.45 -2.47
CA GLU A 145 14.74 14.00 -2.56
C GLU A 145 14.07 13.99 -1.19
N LYS A 146 14.79 13.57 -0.15
CA LYS A 146 14.36 13.68 1.24
C LYS A 146 14.06 15.13 1.63
N LYS A 147 14.90 16.10 1.23
CA LYS A 147 14.66 17.53 1.48
C LYS A 147 13.43 18.01 0.72
N PHE A 148 13.29 17.64 -0.54
CA PHE A 148 12.15 17.96 -1.38
C PHE A 148 10.83 17.48 -0.74
N LEU A 149 10.73 16.20 -0.37
CA LEU A 149 9.52 15.63 0.23
C LEU A 149 9.17 16.26 1.59
N LYS A 150 10.18 16.62 2.39
CA LYS A 150 9.96 17.35 3.64
C LYS A 150 9.49 18.78 3.39
N ASN A 151 10.04 19.44 2.37
CA ASN A 151 9.67 20.80 1.98
C ASN A 151 8.22 20.83 1.48
N PHE A 152 7.87 19.97 0.51
CA PHE A 152 6.51 19.82 -0.01
C PHE A 152 5.48 19.73 1.13
N ARG A 153 5.65 18.75 2.03
CA ARG A 153 4.73 18.56 3.17
C ARG A 153 4.61 19.82 4.03
N LYS A 154 5.74 20.46 4.35
CA LYS A 154 5.74 21.69 5.16
C LYS A 154 5.03 22.82 4.44
N GLN A 155 5.18 22.95 3.13
CA GLN A 155 4.49 23.98 2.35
C GLN A 155 2.99 23.75 2.34
N VAL A 156 2.53 22.50 2.10
CA VAL A 156 1.12 22.14 2.22
C VAL A 156 0.54 22.60 3.56
N TYR A 157 1.17 22.27 4.68
CA TYR A 157 0.67 22.68 6.00
C TYR A 157 0.78 24.18 6.25
N LYS A 158 1.85 24.84 5.76
CA LYS A 158 2.08 26.27 5.98
C LYS A 158 0.96 27.11 5.39
N HIS A 159 0.43 26.74 4.22
CA HIS A 159 -0.68 27.48 3.60
C HIS A 159 -1.98 27.45 4.43
N PHE A 160 -2.11 26.52 5.38
CA PHE A 160 -3.26 26.44 6.27
C PHE A 160 -3.09 27.19 7.60
N ILE A 161 -1.93 27.81 7.87
CA ILE A 161 -1.73 28.58 9.10
C ILE A 161 -2.68 29.79 9.18
N ASP A 162 -2.94 30.45 8.03
CA ASP A 162 -3.77 31.65 7.95
C ASP A 162 -5.17 31.40 7.35
N TYR A 163 -5.55 30.13 7.19
CA TYR A 163 -6.74 29.71 6.44
C TYR A 163 -8.04 30.37 6.90
N ASN A 164 -8.18 30.60 8.20
CA ASN A 164 -9.38 31.20 8.80
C ASN A 164 -9.51 32.72 8.55
N SER A 165 -8.51 33.38 7.94
CA SER A 165 -8.45 34.85 7.80
C SER A 165 -8.93 35.41 6.44
N SER A 166 -9.97 34.82 5.84
CA SER A 166 -10.57 35.28 4.57
C SER A 166 -9.74 34.99 3.29
N LYS A 167 -8.60 34.31 3.40
CA LYS A 167 -7.63 34.06 2.31
C LYS A 167 -7.83 32.74 1.53
N TYR A 168 -9.01 32.12 1.62
CA TYR A 168 -9.26 30.78 1.06
C TYR A 168 -8.84 30.62 -0.41
N LYS A 169 -9.17 31.59 -1.27
CA LYS A 169 -8.80 31.56 -2.70
C LYS A 169 -7.29 31.65 -2.94
N GLU A 170 -6.58 32.41 -2.12
CA GLU A 170 -5.11 32.53 -2.20
C GLU A 170 -4.44 31.23 -1.73
N VAL A 171 -5.01 30.59 -0.70
CA VAL A 171 -4.56 29.27 -0.22
C VAL A 171 -4.68 28.22 -1.31
N ILE A 172 -5.82 28.14 -2.00
CA ILE A 172 -6.02 27.20 -3.10
C ILE A 172 -4.96 27.39 -4.18
N LYS A 173 -4.81 28.61 -4.72
CA LYS A 173 -3.81 28.89 -5.77
C LYS A 173 -2.40 28.51 -5.36
N SER A 174 -2.03 28.80 -4.10
CA SER A 174 -0.70 28.46 -3.59
C SER A 174 -0.51 26.94 -3.48
N LEU A 175 -1.53 26.22 -3.02
CA LEU A 175 -1.50 24.76 -2.93
C LEU A 175 -1.44 24.10 -4.30
N GLU A 176 -2.16 24.63 -5.29
CA GLU A 176 -2.11 24.12 -6.67
C GLU A 176 -0.68 24.17 -7.21
N LEU A 177 0.07 25.26 -6.99
CA LEU A 177 1.49 25.34 -7.38
C LEU A 177 2.36 24.29 -6.67
N VAL A 178 2.11 24.07 -5.37
CA VAL A 178 2.82 23.05 -4.58
C VAL A 178 2.47 21.64 -5.06
N PHE A 179 1.24 21.42 -5.51
CA PHE A 179 0.79 20.16 -6.08
C PHE A 179 1.39 19.90 -7.46
N GLU A 180 1.49 20.92 -8.33
CA GLU A 180 2.22 20.81 -9.60
C GLU A 180 3.67 20.40 -9.38
N GLU A 181 4.40 21.13 -8.52
CA GLU A 181 5.81 20.85 -8.27
C GLU A 181 6.01 19.40 -7.78
N PHE A 182 5.11 18.92 -6.93
CA PHE A 182 5.15 17.55 -6.43
C PHE A 182 4.79 16.51 -7.49
N TYR A 183 3.84 16.81 -8.37
CA TYR A 183 3.47 15.91 -9.45
C TYR A 183 4.58 15.82 -10.51
N ASP A 184 5.22 16.93 -10.86
CA ASP A 184 6.42 16.93 -11.71
C ASP A 184 7.53 16.07 -11.10
N PHE A 185 7.72 16.15 -9.79
CA PHE A 185 8.63 15.25 -9.09
C PHE A 185 8.21 13.78 -9.23
N LEU A 186 6.93 13.44 -9.08
CA LEU A 186 6.46 12.06 -9.27
C LEU A 186 6.66 11.57 -10.72
N VAL A 187 6.37 12.41 -11.71
CA VAL A 187 6.63 12.12 -13.13
C VAL A 187 8.11 11.87 -13.37
N SER A 188 9.00 12.67 -12.76
CA SER A 188 10.46 12.46 -12.85
C SER A 188 10.93 11.13 -12.22
N LYS A 189 10.06 10.47 -11.46
CA LYS A 189 10.28 9.16 -10.83
C LYS A 189 9.49 8.03 -11.50
N GLU A 190 8.97 8.26 -12.71
CA GLU A 190 8.15 7.29 -13.45
C GLU A 190 6.86 6.90 -12.71
N LEU A 191 6.31 7.83 -11.92
CA LEU A 191 5.04 7.68 -11.19
C LEU A 191 4.02 8.72 -11.68
N ASP A 192 3.74 8.69 -12.98
CA ASP A 192 2.92 9.67 -13.73
C ASP A 192 1.40 9.51 -13.58
N SER A 193 0.92 8.64 -12.68
CA SER A 193 -0.51 8.52 -12.39
C SER A 193 -0.95 9.45 -11.26
N TRP A 194 -2.05 10.16 -11.45
CA TRP A 194 -2.72 10.95 -10.38
C TRP A 194 -3.06 10.12 -9.14
N LEU A 195 -3.16 8.78 -9.27
CA LEU A 195 -3.33 7.87 -8.15
C LEU A 195 -2.12 7.88 -7.20
N TYR A 196 -0.90 8.03 -7.71
CA TYR A 196 0.31 8.15 -6.89
C TYR A 196 0.34 9.48 -6.13
N PHE A 197 -0.04 10.56 -6.80
CA PHE A 197 -0.23 11.86 -6.16
C PHE A 197 -1.27 11.77 -5.03
N TYR A 198 -2.47 11.25 -5.33
CA TYR A 198 -3.53 11.11 -4.35
C TYR A 198 -3.13 10.22 -3.17
N GLY A 199 -2.44 9.11 -3.44
CA GLY A 199 -1.90 8.23 -2.41
C GLY A 199 -0.94 8.95 -1.47
N PHE A 200 -0.10 9.87 -1.98
CA PHE A 200 0.78 10.66 -1.14
C PHE A 200 0.03 11.72 -0.33
N ILE A 201 -0.96 12.40 -0.90
CA ILE A 201 -1.84 13.34 -0.18
C ILE A 201 -2.54 12.61 0.96
N HIS A 202 -3.20 11.49 0.67
CA HIS A 202 -3.85 10.65 1.68
C HIS A 202 -2.89 10.23 2.78
N TRP A 203 -1.62 9.96 2.43
CA TRP A 203 -0.61 9.60 3.42
C TRP A 203 -0.30 10.74 4.40
N ILE A 204 -0.08 11.96 3.90
CA ILE A 204 0.25 13.12 4.74
C ILE A 204 -0.96 13.67 5.51
N THR A 205 -2.18 13.25 5.17
CA THR A 205 -3.42 13.64 5.85
C THR A 205 -4.00 12.56 6.76
N TRP A 206 -3.48 11.33 6.77
CA TRP A 206 -4.05 10.24 7.58
C TRP A 206 -3.09 9.62 8.61
N GLU A 207 -1.77 9.63 8.36
CA GLU A 207 -0.83 9.04 9.32
C GLU A 207 -0.76 9.81 10.64
N PRO A 208 -0.77 9.12 11.80
CA PRO A 208 -0.73 9.76 13.11
C PRO A 208 0.45 10.72 13.29
N ARG A 209 1.63 10.40 12.74
CA ARG A 209 2.82 11.28 12.84
C ARG A 209 2.63 12.60 12.09
N TYR A 210 1.97 12.57 10.95
CA TYR A 210 1.78 13.72 10.07
C TYR A 210 0.61 14.58 10.54
N LEU A 211 -0.46 13.94 11.04
CA LEU A 211 -1.54 14.61 11.76
C LEU A 211 -1.04 15.40 12.97
N LYS A 212 -0.15 14.81 13.77
CA LYS A 212 0.49 15.50 14.90
C LYS A 212 1.34 16.68 14.44
N GLU A 213 2.11 16.52 13.36
CA GLU A 213 2.94 17.58 12.79
C GLU A 213 2.09 18.75 12.27
N MET A 214 1.01 18.47 11.53
CA MET A 214 0.06 19.45 11.03
C MET A 214 -0.58 20.20 12.19
N LYS A 215 -1.23 19.52 13.14
CA LYS A 215 -1.88 20.15 14.30
C LYS A 215 -0.90 21.02 15.10
N ARG A 216 0.38 20.64 15.20
CA ARG A 216 1.40 21.47 15.85
C ARG A 216 1.63 22.81 15.12
N LEU A 217 1.65 22.78 13.79
CA LEU A 217 1.90 23.94 12.93
C LEU A 217 0.66 24.84 12.75
N THR A 218 -0.48 24.24 12.41
CA THR A 218 -1.72 24.93 12.02
C THR A 218 -2.71 25.09 13.17
N LYS A 219 -2.46 24.46 14.33
CA LYS A 219 -3.37 24.35 15.50
C LYS A 219 -4.65 23.55 15.27
N ILE A 220 -5.09 23.43 14.02
CA ILE A 220 -6.30 22.72 13.57
C ILE A 220 -5.91 21.56 12.65
N ASN A 221 -6.72 20.51 12.62
CA ASN A 221 -6.57 19.43 11.66
C ASN A 221 -7.31 19.78 10.35
N PHE A 222 -6.57 20.02 9.26
CA PHE A 222 -7.12 20.38 7.94
C PHE A 222 -7.04 19.22 6.93
N SER A 223 -7.00 17.97 7.40
CA SER A 223 -6.86 16.79 6.54
C SER A 223 -7.93 16.73 5.45
N THR A 224 -9.18 17.00 5.80
CA THR A 224 -10.32 16.91 4.87
C THR A 224 -10.19 17.97 3.78
N GLU A 225 -9.90 19.21 4.15
CA GLU A 225 -9.75 20.34 3.24
C GLU A 225 -8.58 20.13 2.26
N ILE A 226 -7.45 19.62 2.76
CA ILE A 226 -6.30 19.27 1.91
C ILE A 226 -6.71 18.22 0.88
N CYS A 227 -7.40 17.16 1.31
CA CYS A 227 -7.87 16.10 0.43
C CYS A 227 -8.87 16.61 -0.63
N GLU A 228 -9.81 17.47 -0.24
CA GLU A 228 -10.79 18.05 -1.18
C GLU A 228 -10.14 18.95 -2.23
N ILE A 229 -9.19 19.81 -1.82
CA ILE A 229 -8.48 20.69 -2.75
C ILE A 229 -7.62 19.86 -3.70
N ALA A 230 -6.94 18.82 -3.20
CA ALA A 230 -6.17 17.90 -4.03
C ALA A 230 -7.05 17.18 -5.07
N LEU A 231 -8.25 16.72 -4.69
CA LEU A 231 -9.20 16.10 -5.63
C LEU A 231 -9.67 17.08 -6.70
N LYS A 232 -10.01 18.32 -6.32
CA LYS A 232 -10.40 19.37 -7.28
C LYS A 232 -9.29 19.65 -8.28
N TRP A 233 -8.05 19.72 -7.79
CA TRP A 233 -6.87 19.91 -8.63
C TRP A 233 -6.65 18.74 -9.61
N ILE A 234 -6.78 17.48 -9.16
CA ILE A 234 -6.73 16.30 -10.04
C ILE A 234 -7.79 16.42 -11.15
N ILE A 235 -9.05 16.71 -10.79
CA ILE A 235 -10.15 16.80 -11.75
C ILE A 235 -9.88 17.88 -12.80
N LEU A 236 -9.35 19.04 -12.39
CA LEU A 236 -8.99 20.13 -13.31
C LEU A 236 -7.90 19.76 -14.31
N ARG A 237 -7.04 18.79 -13.97
CA ARG A 237 -5.93 18.33 -14.82
C ARG A 237 -6.27 17.10 -15.67
N THR A 238 -7.28 16.33 -15.26
CA THR A 238 -7.73 15.13 -15.99
C THR A 238 -8.87 15.40 -16.97
N ASN A 239 -9.58 16.52 -16.82
CA ASN A 239 -10.60 16.99 -17.75
C ASN A 239 -9.98 17.88 -18.84
#